data_AF-A0A178UP79-F1
#
_entry.id   AF-A0A178UP79-F1
#
_cell.length_a   1.000
_cell.length_b   1.000
_cell.length_c   1.000
_cell.angle_alpha   90.00
_cell.angle_beta   90.00
_cell.angle_gamma   90.00
#
_symmetry.space_group_name_H-M   'P 1'
#
loop_
_entity.id
_entity.type
_entity.pdbx_description
1 polymer ?
#
loop_
_entity_poly.entity_id
_entity_poly.type
_entity_poly.pdbx_seq_one_letter_code
_entity_poly.pdbx_strand_id
1 'polypeptide(L)'
;MEMTSGSLGNGIPEAMGQNRGNIKRCLEKYIENGRRVMKLNELMDEMEIVINDVTQRRRVMEGDLGKILCFTQEAVVIPPNVAFAVRGTPGNWQYVKVNSSNLSVEALSSTQYLKLKEFLFDENWANDENALEVDFGALDFTLPWLSLSSSIGNGLSFVSSKLGGRLNDNPQSLVDYLLSLEHQGEKLMMNETLNTARKLEMSLILADVFLSELPKDTPFQAFELRLNL
;
A
#
# COMPACT_ATOMS: atom_id res chain seq x y z
N MET A 1 1.35 -0.41 18.53
CA MET A 1 0.69 0.90 18.58
C MET A 1 0.61 1.39 17.15
N GLU A 2 -0.56 1.28 16.51
CA GLU A 2 -0.74 1.73 15.12
C GLU A 2 -0.80 3.26 15.08
N MET A 3 0.07 3.86 14.27
CA MET A 3 0.09 5.30 14.04
C MET A 3 -0.93 5.61 12.94
N THR A 4 -2.09 6.15 13.29
CA THR A 4 -3.14 6.50 12.33
C THR A 4 -2.85 7.85 11.65
N SER A 5 -3.28 7.99 10.40
CA SER A 5 -2.99 9.14 9.51
C SER A 5 -3.44 10.50 10.04
N GLY A 6 -4.44 10.55 10.94
CA GLY A 6 -4.90 11.79 11.57
C GLY A 6 -4.09 12.25 12.79
N SER A 7 -3.24 11.40 13.36
CA SER A 7 -2.60 11.66 14.66
C SER A 7 -1.30 12.47 14.57
N LEU A 8 -0.61 12.51 13.43
CA LEU A 8 0.69 13.20 13.34
C LEU A 8 0.57 14.68 12.94
N GLY A 9 -0.34 15.06 12.04
CA GLY A 9 -0.55 16.47 11.71
C GLY A 9 -0.94 17.33 12.93
N ASN A 10 -1.72 16.76 13.85
CA ASN A 10 -2.11 17.40 15.12
C ASN A 10 -1.22 17.00 16.30
N GLY A 11 -0.59 15.82 16.29
CA GLY A 11 0.25 15.34 17.40
C GLY A 11 1.71 15.82 17.34
N ILE A 12 2.24 16.19 16.17
CA ILE A 12 3.62 16.68 16.07
C ILE A 12 3.79 18.09 16.70
N PRO A 13 2.84 19.04 16.60
CA PRO A 13 2.92 20.30 17.34
C PRO A 13 2.87 20.11 18.87
N GLU A 14 2.04 19.20 19.37
CA GLU A 14 1.90 18.89 20.81
C GLU A 14 3.09 18.08 21.39
N ALA A 15 3.74 17.26 20.56
CA ALA A 15 4.88 16.39 20.89
C ALA A 15 6.12 17.11 21.44
N MET A 16 6.20 18.43 21.28
CA MET A 16 7.44 19.18 21.50
C MET A 16 7.56 19.79 22.90
N GLY A 17 6.56 19.67 23.79
CA GLY A 17 6.52 20.41 25.06
C GLY A 17 7.64 20.11 26.05
N GLN A 18 8.01 18.83 26.26
CA GLN A 18 8.93 18.43 27.34
C GLN A 18 10.40 18.26 26.92
N ASN A 19 10.68 18.00 25.63
CA ASN A 19 12.03 17.72 25.11
C ASN A 19 12.50 18.74 24.05
N ARG A 20 11.81 19.87 23.97
CA ARG A 20 11.96 20.93 22.97
C ARG A 20 13.40 21.36 22.71
N GLY A 21 14.18 21.55 23.78
CA GLY A 21 15.59 21.94 23.69
C GLY A 21 16.47 20.86 23.07
N ASN A 22 16.26 19.59 23.42
CA ASN A 22 17.03 18.48 22.86
C ASN A 22 16.68 18.25 21.39
N ILE A 23 15.38 18.33 21.04
CA ILE A 23 14.91 18.23 19.65
C ILE A 23 15.57 19.31 18.79
N LYS A 24 15.58 20.56 19.27
CA LYS A 24 16.23 21.68 18.59
C LYS A 24 17.71 21.41 18.36
N ARG A 25 18.45 20.99 19.39
CA ARG A 25 19.88 20.68 19.26
C ARG A 25 20.16 19.55 18.27
N CYS A 26 19.28 18.53 18.21
CA CYS A 26 19.40 17.45 17.22
C CYS A 26 19.18 17.98 15.79
N LEU A 27 18.15 18.78 15.57
CA LEU A 27 17.89 19.38 14.26
C LEU A 27 19.00 20.35 13.83
N GLU A 28 19.54 21.14 14.76
CA GLU A 28 20.72 21.98 14.54
C GLU A 28 21.93 21.16 14.13
N LYS A 29 22.15 20.00 14.78
CA LYS A 29 23.21 19.06 14.39
C LYS A 29 22.98 18.50 12.98
N TYR A 30 21.76 18.07 12.68
CA TYR A 30 21.41 17.55 11.36
C TYR A 30 21.64 18.58 10.24
N ILE A 31 21.44 19.88 10.47
CA ILE A 31 21.69 20.88 9.41
C ILE A 31 23.16 21.32 9.29
N GLU A 32 24.03 20.95 10.23
CA GLU A 32 25.41 21.46 10.32
C GLU A 32 26.25 21.14 9.07
N ASN A 33 26.15 19.92 8.54
CA ASN A 33 26.90 19.51 7.34
C ASN A 33 26.21 19.92 6.02
N GLY A 34 25.27 20.87 6.07
CA GLY A 34 24.59 21.39 4.88
C GLY A 34 23.62 20.40 4.24
N ARG A 35 23.44 20.55 2.93
CA ARG A 35 22.45 19.81 2.14
C ARG A 35 22.85 18.35 1.98
N ARG A 36 22.04 17.41 2.45
CA ARG A 36 22.29 15.96 2.32
C ARG A 36 21.04 15.12 2.53
N VAL A 37 21.12 13.85 2.12
CA VAL A 37 20.20 12.81 2.58
C VAL A 37 20.82 12.14 3.80
N MET A 38 20.01 11.85 4.81
CA MET A 38 20.40 11.09 5.99
C MET A 38 19.54 9.83 6.14
N LYS A 39 20.17 8.73 6.54
CA LYS A 39 19.51 7.48 6.93
C LYS A 39 19.34 7.40 8.44
N LEU A 40 18.57 6.42 8.90
CA LEU A 40 18.24 6.26 10.32
C LEU A 40 19.49 6.17 11.20
N ASN A 41 20.49 5.38 10.80
CA ASN A 41 21.74 5.26 11.55
C ASN A 41 22.44 6.60 11.71
N GLU A 42 22.54 7.40 10.64
CA GLU A 42 23.18 8.73 10.69
C GLU A 42 22.41 9.71 11.58
N LEU A 43 21.07 9.68 11.52
CA LEU A 43 20.22 10.47 12.42
C LEU A 43 20.44 10.06 13.88
N MET A 44 20.51 8.76 14.15
CA MET A 44 20.74 8.23 15.49
C MET A 44 22.14 8.59 16.01
N ASP A 45 23.18 8.43 15.19
CA ASP A 45 24.57 8.74 15.54
C ASP A 45 24.72 10.24 15.88
N GLU A 46 24.17 11.12 15.05
CA GLU A 46 24.21 12.57 15.30
C GLU A 46 23.39 12.98 16.53
N MET A 47 22.25 12.34 16.81
CA MET A 47 21.49 12.54 18.05
C MET A 47 22.29 12.15 19.29
N GLU A 48 23.01 11.01 19.22
CA GLU A 48 23.84 10.52 20.33
C GLU A 48 25.00 11.45 20.67
N ILE A 49 25.60 12.07 19.65
CA ILE A 49 26.64 13.10 19.83
C ILE A 49 26.10 14.34 20.57
N VAL A 50 24.82 14.68 20.35
CA VAL A 50 24.20 15.86 20.95
C VAL A 50 23.74 15.58 22.39
N ILE A 51 23.20 14.39 22.64
CA ILE A 51 22.58 14.01 23.91
C ILE A 51 23.46 12.97 24.63
N ASN A 52 24.52 13.47 25.28
CA ASN A 52 25.49 12.64 26.00
C ASN A 52 24.91 11.95 27.25
N ASP A 53 23.82 12.48 27.83
CA ASP A 53 23.17 11.88 29.00
C ASP A 53 22.24 10.73 28.58
N VAL A 54 22.56 9.52 29.04
CA VAL A 54 21.83 8.30 28.69
C VAL A 54 20.37 8.34 29.12
N THR A 55 20.05 9.00 30.23
CA THR A 55 18.69 9.12 30.77
C THR A 55 17.87 10.09 29.92
N GLN A 56 18.46 11.22 29.51
CA GLN A 56 17.84 12.18 28.60
C GLN A 56 17.65 11.57 27.21
N ARG A 57 18.63 10.82 26.69
CA ARG A 57 18.52 10.10 25.42
C ARG A 57 17.34 9.14 25.46
N ARG A 58 17.21 8.34 26.53
CA ARG A 58 16.08 7.42 26.70
C ARG A 58 14.74 8.18 26.69
N ARG A 59 14.63 9.28 27.43
CA ARG A 59 13.39 10.11 27.46
C ARG A 59 13.04 10.69 26.10
N VAL A 60 14.03 11.09 25.29
CA VAL A 60 13.79 11.58 23.93
C VAL A 60 13.33 10.46 23.01
N MET A 61 13.93 9.27 23.14
CA MET A 61 13.57 8.08 22.36
C MET A 61 12.21 7.47 22.74
N GLU A 62 11.81 7.57 24.01
CA GLU A 62 10.47 7.19 24.48
C GLU A 62 9.40 8.21 24.06
N GLY A 63 9.82 9.45 23.79
CA GLY A 63 8.96 10.52 23.31
C GLY A 63 8.66 10.44 21.81
N ASP A 64 7.93 11.44 21.31
CA ASP A 64 7.43 11.44 19.94
C ASP A 64 8.51 11.67 18.88
N LEU A 65 9.60 12.42 19.20
CA LEU A 65 10.77 12.48 18.33
C LEU A 65 11.38 11.09 18.15
N GLY A 66 11.50 10.32 19.22
CA GLY A 66 11.97 8.94 19.17
C GLY A 66 11.11 8.06 18.27
N LYS A 67 9.78 8.18 18.35
CA LYS A 67 8.86 7.50 17.43
C LYS A 67 9.11 7.93 15.98
N ILE A 68 9.19 9.23 15.71
CA ILE A 68 9.44 9.75 14.35
C ILE A 68 10.76 9.19 13.81
N LEU A 69 11.84 9.26 14.60
CA LEU A 69 13.15 8.73 14.20
C LEU A 69 13.07 7.22 13.91
N CYS A 70 12.53 6.42 14.83
CA CYS A 70 12.41 4.96 14.65
C CYS A 70 11.60 4.55 13.40
N PHE A 71 10.62 5.35 12.99
CA PHE A 71 9.81 5.09 11.79
C PHE A 71 10.32 5.81 10.54
N THR A 72 11.32 6.69 10.67
CA THR A 72 11.92 7.41 9.54
C THR A 72 12.72 6.44 8.69
N GLN A 73 12.42 6.39 7.39
CA GLN A 73 13.18 5.62 6.42
C GLN A 73 14.36 6.43 5.87
N GLU A 74 14.16 7.74 5.71
CA GLU A 74 15.20 8.69 5.32
C GLU A 74 14.77 10.12 5.64
N ALA A 75 15.75 11.00 5.78
CA ALA A 75 15.56 12.43 5.93
C ALA A 75 16.33 13.21 4.85
N VAL A 76 15.72 14.28 4.36
CA VAL A 76 16.32 15.24 3.44
C VAL A 76 16.61 16.51 4.23
N VAL A 77 17.88 16.87 4.30
CA VAL A 77 18.35 18.07 5.00
C VAL A 77 18.57 19.17 3.97
N ILE A 78 17.80 20.25 4.08
CA ILE A 78 18.01 21.49 3.31
C ILE A 78 17.89 22.64 4.32
N PRO A 79 19.00 23.15 4.87
CA PRO A 79 18.96 24.14 5.94
C PRO A 79 18.07 25.34 5.60
N PRO A 80 17.24 25.83 6.53
CA PRO A 80 17.13 25.42 7.94
C PRO A 80 16.17 24.24 8.18
N ASN A 81 15.72 23.53 7.15
CA ASN A 81 14.69 22.50 7.25
C ASN A 81 15.26 21.08 7.17
N VAL A 82 14.59 20.16 7.87
CA VAL A 82 14.79 18.71 7.75
C VAL A 82 13.46 18.08 7.41
N ALA A 83 13.36 17.40 6.28
CA ALA A 83 12.17 16.69 5.84
C ALA A 83 12.33 15.19 6.06
N PHE A 84 11.37 14.55 6.73
CA PHE A 84 11.39 13.14 7.10
C PHE A 84 10.38 12.35 6.26
N ALA A 85 10.81 11.22 5.70
CA ALA A 85 9.92 10.20 5.16
C ALA A 85 9.67 9.13 6.23
N VAL A 86 8.48 9.17 6.83
CA VAL A 86 8.08 8.32 7.95
C VAL A 86 7.19 7.19 7.47
N ARG A 87 7.50 5.96 7.89
CA ARG A 87 6.74 4.76 7.54
C ARG A 87 6.32 4.02 8.81
N GLY A 88 5.17 4.42 9.36
CA GLY A 88 4.65 3.86 10.62
C GLY A 88 4.15 2.41 10.47
N THR A 89 3.49 2.09 9.35
CA THR A 89 3.03 0.73 9.02
C THR A 89 3.33 0.40 7.56
N PRO A 90 3.43 -0.89 7.18
CA PRO A 90 3.61 -1.28 5.79
C PRO A 90 2.48 -0.71 4.90
N GLY A 91 2.87 0.00 3.84
CA GLY A 91 1.93 0.62 2.90
C GLY A 91 1.48 2.04 3.28
N ASN A 92 1.86 2.54 4.47
CA ASN A 92 1.50 3.88 4.93
C ASN A 92 2.76 4.76 5.06
N TRP A 93 2.78 5.83 4.26
CA TRP A 93 3.86 6.81 4.25
C TRP A 93 3.33 8.19 4.64
N GLN A 94 4.15 8.92 5.41
CA GLN A 94 3.90 10.30 5.78
C GLN A 94 5.17 11.09 5.58
N TYR A 95 5.04 12.30 5.04
CA TYR A 95 6.16 13.18 4.79
C TYR A 95 5.96 14.45 5.61
N VAL A 96 6.98 14.84 6.37
CA VAL A 96 6.91 16.02 7.24
C VAL A 96 8.18 16.82 7.16
N LYS A 97 8.07 18.14 7.10
CA LYS A 97 9.18 19.09 7.12
C LYS A 97 9.21 19.80 8.45
N VAL A 98 10.37 19.82 9.10
CA VAL A 98 10.59 20.48 10.39
C VAL A 98 11.65 21.55 10.21
N ASN A 99 11.33 22.77 10.66
CA ASN A 99 12.29 23.86 10.69
C ASN A 99 13.15 23.79 11.96
N SER A 100 14.47 23.80 11.83
CA SER A 100 15.40 23.66 12.96
C SER A 100 15.33 24.82 13.96
N SER A 101 14.94 26.02 13.51
CA SER A 101 15.04 27.24 14.31
C SER A 101 13.83 27.46 15.22
N ASN A 102 12.62 27.33 14.66
CA ASN A 102 11.35 27.57 15.37
C ASN A 102 10.58 26.27 15.69
N LEU A 103 11.07 25.11 15.21
CA LEU A 103 10.44 23.80 15.34
C LEU A 103 9.04 23.70 14.72
N SER A 104 8.72 24.58 13.77
CA SER A 104 7.46 24.47 13.02
C SER A 104 7.47 23.20 12.18
N VAL A 105 6.33 22.51 12.16
CA VAL A 105 6.15 21.29 11.38
C VAL A 105 5.11 21.52 10.31
N GLU A 106 5.44 21.09 9.10
CA GLU A 106 4.60 21.18 7.91
C GLU A 106 4.46 19.78 7.32
N ALA A 107 3.23 19.32 7.13
CA ALA A 107 2.98 18.09 6.40
C ALA A 107 3.26 18.30 4.90
N LEU A 108 3.89 17.33 4.25
CA LEU A 108 4.20 17.35 2.83
C LEU A 108 3.41 16.28 2.08
N SER A 109 3.07 16.55 0.82
CA SER A 109 2.69 15.52 -0.13
C SER A 109 3.92 14.70 -0.58
N SER A 110 3.69 13.55 -1.21
CA SER A 110 4.76 12.77 -1.86
C SER A 110 5.51 13.61 -2.89
N THR A 111 4.79 14.35 -3.73
CA THR A 111 5.37 15.24 -4.75
C THR A 111 6.27 16.29 -4.12
N GLN A 112 5.81 16.96 -3.05
CA GLN A 112 6.62 17.97 -2.36
C GLN A 112 7.89 17.36 -1.76
N TYR A 113 7.80 16.18 -1.15
CA TYR A 113 8.97 15.49 -0.60
C TYR A 113 9.98 15.07 -1.69
N LEU A 114 9.49 14.54 -2.82
CA LEU A 114 10.35 14.15 -3.94
C LEU A 114 11.06 15.36 -4.56
N LYS A 115 10.38 16.50 -4.71
CA LYS A 115 11.02 17.75 -5.14
C LYS A 115 12.15 18.19 -4.22
N LEU A 116 12.04 17.99 -2.91
CA LEU A 116 13.16 18.28 -1.99
C LEU A 116 14.36 17.36 -2.27
N LYS A 117 14.12 16.08 -2.60
CA LYS A 117 15.21 15.16 -2.98
C LYS A 117 15.87 15.59 -4.28
N GLU A 118 15.09 15.97 -5.29
CA GLU A 118 15.58 16.48 -6.57
C GLU A 118 16.41 17.75 -6.38
N PHE A 119 15.93 18.67 -5.55
CA PHE A 119 16.60 19.94 -5.24
C PHE A 119 18.00 19.75 -4.61
N LEU A 120 18.26 18.62 -3.95
CA LEU A 120 19.61 18.29 -3.46
C LEU A 120 20.62 18.10 -4.59
N PHE A 121 20.17 17.67 -5.76
CA PHE A 121 21.01 17.33 -6.91
C PHE A 121 20.95 18.38 -8.02
N ASP A 122 19.75 18.85 -8.36
CA ASP A 122 19.51 19.82 -9.42
C ASP A 122 18.34 20.75 -9.07
N GLU A 123 18.66 22.00 -8.75
CA GLU A 123 17.67 23.02 -8.42
C GLU A 123 16.82 23.43 -9.63
N ASN A 124 17.36 23.38 -10.85
CA ASN A 124 16.61 23.76 -12.05
C ASN A 124 15.57 22.69 -12.37
N TRP A 125 15.96 21.42 -12.30
CA TRP A 125 15.05 20.29 -12.47
C TRP A 125 13.92 20.31 -11.44
N ALA A 126 14.25 20.50 -10.16
CA ALA A 126 13.25 20.52 -9.09
C ALA A 126 12.20 21.65 -9.23
N ASN A 127 12.55 22.72 -9.95
CA ASN A 127 11.69 23.88 -10.21
C ASN A 127 11.10 23.90 -11.63
N ASP A 128 11.35 22.88 -12.46
CA ASP A 128 10.76 22.81 -13.80
C ASP A 128 9.26 22.47 -13.71
N GLU A 129 8.42 23.40 -14.16
CA GLU A 129 6.97 23.21 -14.22
C GLU A 129 6.55 22.12 -15.22
N ASN A 130 7.45 21.72 -16.13
CA ASN A 130 7.22 20.68 -17.14
C ASN A 130 7.86 19.34 -16.78
N ALA A 131 8.42 19.20 -15.57
CA ALA A 131 8.97 17.93 -15.11
C ALA A 131 7.88 16.83 -15.13
N LEU A 132 8.20 15.69 -15.74
CA LEU A 132 7.26 14.58 -15.88
C LEU A 132 6.98 13.94 -14.51
N GLU A 133 5.72 13.99 -14.08
CA GLU A 133 5.22 13.26 -12.91
C GLU A 133 4.35 12.08 -13.38
N VAL A 134 4.72 10.86 -12.97
CA VAL A 134 3.98 9.64 -13.31
C VAL A 134 3.11 9.24 -12.12
N ASP A 135 1.80 9.51 -12.22
CA ASP A 135 0.83 9.18 -11.18
C ASP A 135 -0.12 8.04 -11.62
N PHE A 136 0.09 6.84 -11.06
CA PHE A 136 -0.80 5.69 -11.26
C PHE A 136 -2.04 5.74 -10.36
N GLY A 137 -2.08 6.62 -9.36
CA GLY A 137 -3.25 6.84 -8.51
C GLY A 137 -4.40 7.52 -9.25
N ALA A 138 -4.10 8.23 -10.35
CA ALA A 138 -5.08 8.83 -11.23
C ALA A 138 -5.84 7.80 -12.11
N LEU A 139 -5.36 6.56 -12.19
CA LEU A 139 -6.08 5.49 -12.89
C LEU A 139 -7.27 5.06 -12.04
N ASP A 140 -8.48 5.19 -12.60
CA ASP A 140 -9.72 4.75 -11.95
C ASP A 140 -9.78 3.22 -11.90
N PHE A 141 -9.22 2.65 -10.84
CA PHE A 141 -9.40 1.24 -10.55
C PHE A 141 -10.76 1.04 -9.89
N THR A 142 -11.70 0.45 -10.64
CA THR A 142 -13.00 -0.05 -10.14
C THR A 142 -12.88 -1.15 -9.07
N LEU A 143 -11.65 -1.50 -8.67
CA LEU A 143 -11.34 -2.48 -7.63
C LEU A 143 -11.20 -1.78 -6.27
N PRO A 144 -11.95 -2.21 -5.25
CA PRO A 144 -11.83 -1.63 -3.92
C PRO A 144 -10.43 -1.86 -3.32
N TRP A 145 -9.87 -0.81 -2.72
CA TRP A 145 -8.55 -0.88 -2.09
C TRP A 145 -8.60 -1.64 -0.77
N LEU A 146 -7.64 -2.54 -0.58
CA LEU A 146 -7.37 -3.16 0.72
C LEU A 146 -6.63 -2.16 1.61
N SER A 147 -7.24 -1.75 2.73
CA SER A 147 -6.66 -0.75 3.65
C SER A 147 -5.85 -1.36 4.80
N LEU A 148 -5.97 -2.67 5.05
CA LEU A 148 -5.27 -3.36 6.13
C LEU A 148 -3.92 -3.86 5.67
N SER A 149 -2.84 -3.50 6.40
CA SER A 149 -1.49 -3.99 6.09
C SER A 149 -1.38 -5.52 6.14
N SER A 150 -2.20 -6.20 6.96
CA SER A 150 -2.26 -7.66 7.04
C SER A 150 -2.83 -8.32 5.78
N SER A 151 -3.52 -7.57 4.92
CA SER A 151 -4.07 -8.07 3.66
C SER A 151 -3.08 -7.99 2.50
N ILE A 152 -1.89 -7.39 2.70
CA ILE A 152 -0.84 -7.34 1.68
C ILE A 152 -0.42 -8.77 1.31
N GLY A 153 -0.42 -9.07 0.01
CA GLY A 153 -0.13 -10.41 -0.52
C GLY A 153 -1.34 -11.35 -0.59
N ASN A 154 -2.50 -10.97 -0.01
CA ASN A 154 -3.71 -11.79 0.02
C ASN A 154 -4.79 -11.34 -0.99
N GLY A 155 -4.36 -10.74 -2.11
CA GLY A 155 -5.26 -10.13 -3.10
C GLY A 155 -6.27 -11.12 -3.72
N LEU A 156 -5.86 -12.37 -3.97
CA LEU A 156 -6.75 -13.38 -4.54
C LEU A 156 -7.95 -13.67 -3.63
N SER A 157 -7.73 -13.82 -2.32
CA SER A 157 -8.82 -14.08 -1.37
C SER A 157 -9.85 -12.94 -1.38
N PHE A 158 -9.37 -11.70 -1.46
CA PHE A 158 -10.24 -10.53 -1.55
C PHE A 158 -11.01 -10.49 -2.86
N VAL A 159 -10.32 -10.63 -4.00
CA VAL A 159 -10.95 -10.67 -5.32
C VAL A 159 -11.99 -11.80 -5.39
N SER A 160 -11.67 -13.01 -4.94
CA SER A 160 -12.60 -14.13 -4.90
C SER A 160 -13.85 -13.83 -4.07
N SER A 161 -13.69 -13.22 -2.88
CA SER A 161 -14.84 -12.83 -2.05
C SER A 161 -15.73 -11.79 -2.75
N LYS A 162 -15.14 -10.82 -3.46
CA LYS A 162 -15.87 -9.79 -4.20
C LYS A 162 -16.53 -10.37 -5.45
N LEU A 163 -15.85 -11.28 -6.14
CA LEU A 163 -16.37 -11.97 -7.30
C LEU A 163 -17.57 -12.83 -6.92
N GLY A 164 -17.53 -13.55 -5.80
CA GLY A 164 -18.66 -14.34 -5.31
C GLY A 164 -19.93 -13.50 -5.13
N GLY A 165 -19.82 -12.29 -4.59
CA GLY A 165 -20.95 -11.35 -4.52
C GLY A 165 -21.46 -10.92 -5.90
N ARG A 166 -20.56 -10.53 -6.81
CA ARG A 166 -20.94 -10.11 -8.18
C ARG A 166 -21.55 -11.23 -9.01
N LEU A 167 -21.11 -12.47 -8.82
CA LEU A 167 -21.67 -13.63 -9.50
C LEU A 167 -23.10 -13.94 -9.03
N ASN A 168 -23.44 -13.63 -7.77
CA ASN A 168 -24.82 -13.73 -7.31
C ASN A 168 -25.71 -12.67 -7.99
N ASP A 169 -25.18 -11.47 -8.22
CA ASP A 169 -25.92 -10.38 -8.87
C ASP A 169 -26.04 -10.58 -10.40
N ASN A 170 -25.01 -11.14 -11.02
CA ASN A 170 -24.97 -11.41 -12.47
C ASN A 170 -24.38 -12.80 -12.78
N PRO A 171 -25.13 -13.88 -12.53
CA PRO A 171 -24.67 -15.25 -12.80
C PRO A 171 -24.44 -15.53 -14.29
N GLN A 172 -25.08 -14.74 -15.16
CA GLN A 172 -24.91 -14.87 -16.61
C GLN A 172 -23.46 -14.61 -17.04
N SER A 173 -22.71 -13.75 -16.33
CA SER A 173 -21.30 -13.49 -16.65
C SER A 173 -20.41 -14.74 -16.59
N LEU A 174 -20.70 -15.67 -15.66
CA LEU A 174 -19.99 -16.94 -15.57
C LEU A 174 -20.37 -17.88 -16.71
N VAL A 175 -21.65 -17.90 -17.08
CA VAL A 175 -22.15 -18.70 -18.21
C VAL A 175 -21.48 -18.24 -19.50
N ASP A 176 -21.47 -16.94 -19.77
CA ASP A 176 -20.86 -16.36 -20.96
C ASP A 176 -19.35 -16.66 -21.01
N TYR A 177 -18.66 -16.58 -19.86
CA TYR A 177 -17.26 -16.99 -19.76
C TYR A 177 -17.07 -18.47 -20.12
N LEU A 178 -17.84 -19.38 -19.51
CA LEU A 178 -17.74 -20.82 -19.75
C LEU A 178 -18.06 -21.19 -21.21
N LEU A 179 -19.04 -20.53 -21.85
CA LEU A 179 -19.35 -20.71 -23.29
C LEU A 179 -18.22 -20.25 -24.21
N SER A 180 -17.46 -19.25 -23.78
CA SER A 180 -16.33 -18.71 -24.55
C SER A 180 -15.10 -19.62 -24.52
N LEU A 181 -15.06 -20.62 -23.64
CA LEU A 181 -13.90 -21.50 -23.50
C LEU A 181 -13.77 -22.43 -24.69
N GLU A 182 -12.62 -22.32 -25.35
CA GLU A 182 -12.28 -23.09 -26.54
C GLU A 182 -10.77 -23.36 -26.54
N HIS A 183 -10.40 -24.57 -26.97
CA HIS A 183 -9.00 -24.93 -27.17
C HIS A 183 -8.86 -25.70 -28.47
N GLN A 184 -8.01 -25.20 -29.39
CA GLN A 184 -7.77 -25.83 -30.69
C GLN A 184 -9.03 -26.07 -31.54
N GLY A 185 -10.02 -25.17 -31.43
CA GLY A 185 -11.30 -25.27 -32.15
C GLY A 185 -12.31 -26.22 -31.48
N GLU A 186 -11.96 -26.86 -30.37
CA GLU A 186 -12.88 -27.66 -29.57
C GLU A 186 -13.46 -26.82 -28.43
N LYS A 187 -14.79 -26.82 -28.32
CA LYS A 187 -15.50 -26.17 -27.21
C LYS A 187 -15.25 -26.92 -25.91
N LEU A 188 -14.99 -26.16 -24.85
CA LEU A 188 -14.75 -26.69 -23.51
C LEU A 188 -15.93 -26.36 -22.60
N MET A 189 -16.15 -27.22 -21.59
CA MET A 189 -17.12 -27.07 -20.50
C MET A 189 -18.60 -27.08 -20.90
N MET A 190 -19.02 -26.25 -21.87
CA MET A 190 -20.42 -26.04 -22.24
C MET A 190 -20.57 -25.85 -23.76
N ASN A 191 -21.74 -26.23 -24.27
CA ASN A 191 -22.14 -25.97 -25.65
C ASN A 191 -23.12 -24.78 -25.72
N GLU A 192 -23.46 -24.33 -26.93
CA GLU A 192 -24.35 -23.17 -27.14
C GLU A 192 -25.80 -23.40 -26.67
N THR A 193 -26.19 -24.64 -26.36
CA THR A 193 -27.54 -24.94 -25.88
C THR A 193 -27.75 -24.44 -24.43
N LEU A 194 -26.68 -24.46 -23.62
CA LEU A 194 -26.63 -24.04 -22.21
C LEU A 194 -26.30 -22.55 -22.04
N ASN A 195 -26.93 -21.69 -22.84
CA ASN A 195 -26.57 -20.28 -22.93
C ASN A 195 -27.16 -19.35 -21.84
N THR A 196 -27.86 -19.89 -20.83
CA THR A 196 -28.39 -19.09 -19.73
C THR A 196 -28.12 -19.73 -18.38
N ALA A 197 -28.01 -18.92 -17.33
CA ALA A 197 -27.76 -19.39 -15.97
C ALA A 197 -28.77 -20.45 -15.51
N ARG A 198 -30.06 -20.25 -15.80
CA ARG A 198 -31.12 -21.21 -15.46
C ARG A 198 -31.00 -22.54 -16.22
N LYS A 199 -30.64 -22.50 -17.51
CA LYS A 199 -30.44 -23.72 -18.30
C LYS A 199 -29.25 -24.51 -17.76
N LEU A 200 -28.14 -23.83 -17.48
CA LEU A 200 -26.96 -24.43 -16.88
C LEU A 200 -27.29 -25.08 -15.53
N GLU A 201 -27.99 -24.36 -14.65
CA GLU A 201 -28.42 -24.88 -13.34
C GLU A 201 -29.24 -26.18 -13.49
N MET A 202 -30.27 -26.17 -14.35
CA MET A 202 -31.11 -27.35 -14.57
C MET A 202 -30.31 -28.53 -15.14
N SER A 203 -29.42 -28.28 -16.09
CA SER A 203 -28.59 -29.34 -16.70
C SER A 203 -27.59 -29.91 -15.70
N LEU A 204 -27.00 -29.09 -14.82
CA LEU A 204 -26.11 -29.56 -13.77
C LEU A 204 -26.83 -30.44 -12.75
N ILE A 205 -28.08 -30.11 -12.37
CA ILE A 205 -28.90 -30.95 -11.48
C ILE A 205 -29.18 -32.31 -12.13
N LEU A 206 -29.55 -32.34 -13.41
CA LEU A 206 -29.80 -33.60 -14.13
C LEU A 206 -28.52 -34.42 -14.28
N ALA A 207 -27.39 -33.77 -14.58
CA ALA A 207 -26.10 -34.42 -14.67
C ALA A 207 -25.67 -35.02 -13.32
N ASP A 208 -25.84 -34.30 -12.21
CA ASP A 208 -25.50 -34.77 -10.87
C ASP A 208 -26.29 -36.02 -10.45
N VAL A 209 -27.62 -36.01 -10.71
CA VAL A 209 -28.48 -37.19 -10.47
C VAL A 209 -28.02 -38.38 -11.31
N PHE A 210 -27.77 -38.17 -12.61
CA PHE A 210 -27.34 -39.24 -13.51
C PHE A 210 -25.96 -39.81 -13.13
N LEU A 211 -24.99 -38.95 -12.82
CA LEU A 211 -23.62 -39.37 -12.47
C LEU A 211 -23.57 -40.06 -11.11
N SER A 212 -24.45 -39.70 -10.18
CA SER A 212 -24.54 -40.33 -8.85
C SER A 212 -24.90 -41.82 -8.89
N GLU A 213 -25.51 -42.30 -9.98
CA GLU A 213 -25.86 -43.71 -10.17
C GLU A 213 -24.71 -44.55 -10.77
N LEU A 214 -23.67 -43.90 -11.29
CA LEU A 214 -22.53 -44.57 -11.94
C LEU A 214 -21.43 -44.94 -10.93
N PRO A 215 -20.69 -46.04 -11.16
CA PRO A 215 -19.43 -46.30 -10.46
C PRO A 215 -18.45 -45.13 -10.59
N LYS A 216 -17.74 -44.81 -9.50
CA LYS A 216 -16.82 -43.65 -9.44
C LYS A 216 -15.65 -43.71 -10.43
N ASP A 217 -15.33 -44.90 -10.91
CA ASP A 217 -14.27 -45.20 -11.87
C ASP A 217 -14.77 -45.30 -13.32
N THR A 218 -16.05 -45.00 -13.57
CA THR A 218 -16.61 -44.98 -14.93
C THR A 218 -15.89 -43.93 -15.78
N PRO A 219 -15.28 -44.30 -16.92
CA PRO A 219 -14.57 -43.34 -17.78
C PRO A 219 -15.56 -42.40 -18.47
N PHE A 220 -15.16 -41.13 -18.67
CA PHE A 220 -16.00 -40.10 -19.29
C PHE A 220 -16.60 -40.52 -20.64
N GLN A 221 -15.82 -41.22 -21.46
CA GLN A 221 -16.23 -41.70 -22.79
C GLN A 221 -17.45 -42.64 -22.73
N ALA A 222 -17.72 -43.29 -21.59
CA ALA A 222 -18.87 -44.17 -21.43
C ALA A 222 -20.21 -43.42 -21.34
N PHE A 223 -20.18 -42.13 -21.00
CA PHE A 223 -21.38 -41.32 -20.80
C PHE A 223 -21.33 -39.93 -21.47
N GLU A 224 -20.26 -39.62 -22.19
CA GLU A 224 -20.06 -38.38 -22.95
C GLU A 224 -21.29 -37.99 -23.80
N LEU A 225 -21.85 -38.93 -24.58
CA LEU A 225 -23.00 -38.66 -25.44
C LEU A 225 -24.26 -38.23 -24.67
N ARG A 226 -24.38 -38.62 -23.40
CA ARG A 226 -25.50 -38.19 -22.54
C ARG A 226 -25.28 -36.80 -21.94
N LEU A 227 -24.04 -36.31 -21.93
CA LEU A 227 -23.69 -34.96 -21.48
C LEU A 227 -23.53 -33.96 -22.64
N ASN A 228 -23.40 -34.44 -23.88
CA ASN A 228 -23.24 -33.63 -25.10
C ASN A 228 -24.56 -33.25 -25.81
N LEU A 229 -25.72 -33.58 -25.24
CA LEU A 229 -27.06 -33.12 -25.68
C LEU A 229 -27.51 -31.95 -24.79
#